data_AF-A0A439V7Y9-F1
#
_entry.id   AF-A0A439V7Y9-F1
#
_cell.length_a   1.000
_cell.length_b   1.000
_cell.length_c   1.000
_cell.angle_alpha   90.00
_cell.angle_beta   90.00
_cell.angle_gamma   90.00
#
_symmetry.space_group_name_H-M   'P 1'
#
loop_
_entity.id
_entity.type
_entity.pdbx_description
1 polymer ?
#
loop_
_entity_poly.entity_id
_entity_poly.type
_entity_poly.pdbx_seq_one_letter_code
_entity_poly.pdbx_strand_id
1 'polypeptide(L)' 'MSTSIRLSQEVWQRLDALASRTGRSKAYHLREFIERGLEDIEDYYLAAEVLARIRSGEEDAMKADDFWCDDVYR' A
#
# COMPACT_ATOMS: atom_id res chain seq x y z
N MET A 1 6.22 -21.03 -6.97
CA MET A 1 5.39 -21.69 -5.93
C MET A 1 3.93 -21.45 -6.26
N SER A 2 3.02 -22.35 -5.89
CA SER A 2 1.57 -22.15 -6.05
C SER A 2 0.90 -22.12 -4.68
N THR A 3 -0.12 -21.26 -4.56
CA THR A 3 -0.92 -21.10 -3.35
C THR A 3 -2.38 -21.04 -3.77
N SER A 4 -3.24 -21.74 -3.03
CA SER A 4 -4.69 -21.72 -3.25
C SER A 4 -5.34 -20.87 -2.17
N ILE A 5 -6.17 -19.92 -2.60
CA ILE A 5 -6.91 -19.01 -1.71
C ILE A 5 -8.40 -19.07 -2.06
N ARG A 6 -9.26 -18.97 -1.04
CA ARG A 6 -10.71 -18.86 -1.25
C ARG A 6 -11.09 -17.39 -1.29
N LEU A 7 -11.78 -16.99 -2.35
CA LEU A 7 -12.29 -15.63 -2.53
C LEU A 7 -13.80 -15.62 -2.33
N SER A 8 -14.33 -14.49 -1.87
CA SER A 8 -15.78 -14.28 -1.88
C SER A 8 -16.30 -14.23 -3.32
N GLN A 9 -17.58 -14.53 -3.49
CA GLN A 9 -18.23 -14.49 -4.81
C GLN A 9 -18.14 -13.09 -5.45
N GLU A 10 -18.28 -12.04 -4.65
CA GLU A 10 -18.17 -10.65 -5.10
C GLU A 10 -16.78 -10.34 -5.67
N VAL A 11 -15.71 -10.72 -4.97
CA VAL A 11 -14.33 -10.50 -5.44
C VAL A 11 -14.08 -11.27 -6.73
N TRP A 12 -14.60 -12.50 -6.82
CA TRP A 12 -14.50 -13.31 -8.03
C TRP A 12 -15.16 -12.63 -9.24
N GLN A 13 -16.37 -12.08 -9.06
CA GLN A 13 -17.08 -11.34 -10.10
C GLN A 13 -16.33 -10.08 -10.54
N ARG A 14 -15.74 -9.34 -9.61
CA ARG A 14 -14.92 -8.16 -9.92
C ARG A 14 -13.68 -8.53 -10.74
N LEU A 15 -13.01 -9.63 -10.39
CA LEU A 15 -11.88 -10.17 -11.17
C LEU A 15 -12.31 -10.63 -12.57
N ASP A 16 -13.49 -11.22 -12.70
CA ASP A 16 -14.05 -11.62 -13.99
C ASP A 16 -14.31 -10.42 -14.90
N ALA A 17 -14.96 -9.38 -14.39
CA ALA A 17 -15.19 -8.15 -15.12
C ALA A 17 -13.86 -7.46 -15.52
N LEU A 18 -12.87 -7.43 -14.63
CA LEU A 18 -11.57 -6.84 -14.91
C LEU A 18 -10.82 -7.62 -16.00
N ALA A 19 -10.80 -8.96 -15.92
CA ALA A 19 -10.19 -9.82 -16.92
C ALA A 19 -10.80 -9.61 -18.31
N SER A 20 -12.14 -9.57 -18.39
CA SER A 20 -12.88 -9.32 -19.62
C SER A 20 -12.58 -7.95 -20.22
N ARG A 21 -12.43 -6.91 -19.39
CA ARG A 21 -12.14 -5.54 -19.84
C ARG A 21 -10.71 -5.36 -20.34
N THR A 22 -9.73 -6.02 -19.72
CA THR A 22 -8.31 -5.81 -20.05
C THR A 22 -7.74 -6.87 -20.99
N GLY A 23 -8.48 -7.95 -21.27
CA GLY A 23 -7.99 -9.10 -22.03
C GLY A 23 -6.87 -9.89 -21.32
N ARG A 24 -6.74 -9.75 -20.00
CA ARG A 24 -5.74 -10.45 -19.18
C ARG A 24 -6.41 -11.48 -18.29
N SER A 25 -5.67 -12.51 -17.87
CA SER A 25 -6.22 -13.56 -17.02
C SER A 25 -6.50 -13.05 -15.60
N LYS A 26 -7.42 -13.70 -14.89
CA LYS A 26 -7.68 -13.42 -13.47
C LYS A 26 -6.44 -13.64 -12.61
N ALA A 27 -5.65 -14.67 -12.94
CA ALA A 27 -4.39 -14.97 -12.25
C ALA A 27 -3.35 -13.85 -12.40
N TYR A 28 -3.31 -13.18 -13.57
CA TYR A 28 -2.45 -12.02 -13.77
C TYR A 28 -2.81 -10.90 -12.79
N HIS A 29 -4.10 -10.53 -12.75
CA HIS A 29 -4.58 -9.47 -11.87
C HIS A 29 -4.44 -9.83 -10.39
N LEU A 30 -4.72 -11.08 -10.02
CA LEU A 30 -4.56 -11.53 -8.64
C LEU A 30 -3.10 -11.39 -8.16
N ARG A 31 -2.13 -11.75 -9.02
CA ARG A 31 -0.71 -11.57 -8.72
C ARG A 31 -0.35 -10.09 -8.56
N GLU A 32 -0.76 -9.24 -9.49
CA GLU A 32 -0.53 -7.79 -9.38
C GLU A 32 -1.12 -7.20 -8.10
N PHE A 33 -2.34 -7.62 -7.72
CA PHE A 33 -2.98 -7.17 -6.48
C PHE A 33 -2.21 -7.61 -5.23
N ILE A 34 -1.66 -8.83 -5.22
CA ILE A 34 -0.85 -9.32 -4.10
C ILE A 34 0.47 -8.57 -4.03
N GLU A 35 1.17 -8.41 -5.16
CA GLU A 35 2.46 -7.72 -5.21
C GLU A 35 2.33 -6.27 -4.73
N ARG A 36 1.36 -5.51 -5.25
CA ARG A 36 1.12 -4.12 -4.81
C ARG A 36 0.56 -4.03 -3.39
N GLY A 37 -0.32 -4.96 -3.01
CA GLY A 37 -0.87 -4.99 -1.66
C GLY A 37 0.18 -5.28 -0.61
N LEU A 38 1.25 -6.02 -0.94
CA LEU A 38 2.38 -6.21 -0.04
C LEU A 38 3.15 -4.90 0.16
N GLU A 39 3.45 -4.16 -0.92
CA GLU A 39 4.09 -2.84 -0.83
C GLU A 39 3.30 -1.90 0.09
N ASP A 40 1.99 -1.77 -0.13
CA ASP A 40 1.11 -0.92 0.68
C ASP A 40 1.11 -1.31 2.18
N ILE A 41 1.13 -2.61 2.47
CA ILE A 41 1.12 -3.13 3.85
C ILE A 41 2.48 -2.90 4.52
N GLU A 42 3.57 -3.15 3.80
CA GLU A 42 4.94 -2.92 4.30
C GLU A 42 5.15 -1.45 4.62
N ASP A 43 4.74 -0.54 3.73
CA ASP A 43 4.79 0.90 3.95
C ASP A 43 3.96 1.32 5.17
N TYR A 44 2.76 0.76 5.34
CA TYR A 44 1.93 1.02 6.52
C TYR A 44 2.64 0.63 7.82
N TYR A 45 3.26 -0.56 7.88
CA TYR A 45 3.95 -1.00 9.08
C TYR A 45 5.21 -0.17 9.36
N LEU A 46 5.98 0.20 8.34
CA LEU A 46 7.12 1.10 8.48
C LEU A 46 6.69 2.45 9.04
N ALA A 47 5.63 3.04 8.50
CA ALA A 47 5.09 4.32 8.98
C ALA A 47 4.57 4.22 10.42
N ALA A 48 3.90 3.12 10.77
CA ALA A 48 3.42 2.88 12.13
C ALA A 48 4.56 2.76 13.14
N GLU A 49 5.66 2.12 12.75
CA GLU A 49 6.86 1.99 13.58
C GLU A 49 7.53 3.35 13.83
N VAL A 50 7.72 4.14 12.78
CA VAL A 50 8.24 5.52 12.88
C VAL A 50 7.36 6.36 13.81
N LEU A 51 6.04 6.29 13.64
CA LEU A 51 5.09 7.01 14.49
C LEU A 51 5.20 6.59 15.97
N ALA A 52 5.46 5.31 16.24
CA ALA A 52 5.69 4.85 17.61
C ALA A 52 6.96 5.46 18.22
N ARG A 53 8.06 5.53 17.47
CA ARG A 53 9.33 6.14 17.93
C ARG A 53 9.22 7.66 18.14
N ILE A 54 8.52 8.37 17.25
CA ILE A 54 8.21 9.80 17.45
C ILE A 54 7.42 9.99 18.75
N ARG A 55 6.44 9.12 19.04
CA ARG A 55 5.63 9.21 20.27
C ARG A 55 6.40 8.86 21.54
N SER A 56 7.39 7.97 21.47
CA SER A 56 8.27 7.66 22.61
C SER A 56 9.40 8.67 22.78
N GLY A 57 9.60 9.58 21.82
CA GLY A 57 10.69 10.57 21.81
C GLY A 57 12.03 9.98 21.37
N GLU A 58 12.03 8.80 20.75
CA GLU A 58 13.22 8.14 20.20
C GLU A 58 13.58 8.63 18.79
N GLU A 59 12.67 9.38 18.14
CA GLU A 59 12.93 10.05 16.88
C GLU A 59 12.53 11.53 16.91
N ASP A 60 13.40 12.36 16.34
CA ASP A 60 13.14 13.79 16.16
C ASP A 60 12.08 13.99 15.07
N ALA A 61 11.08 14.80 15.39
CA ALA A 61 10.06 15.24 14.45
C ALA A 61 10.06 16.76 14.33
N MET A 62 10.10 17.25 13.09
CA MET A 62 9.99 18.67 12.77
C MET A 62 8.52 19.03 12.54
N LYS A 63 8.10 20.24 12.92
CA LYS A 63 6.76 20.73 12.58
C LYS A 63 6.70 21.06 11.09
N ALA A 64 5.54 20.86 10.49
CA ALA A 64 5.32 21.21 9.08
C ALA A 64 5.68 22.67 8.79
N ASP A 65 5.29 23.61 9.66
CA ASP A 65 5.59 25.03 9.49
C ASP A 65 7.10 25.29 9.41
N ASP A 66 7.90 24.63 10.27
CA ASP A 66 9.36 24.76 10.27
C ASP A 66 9.98 24.17 8.98
N PHE A 67 9.42 23.06 8.48
CA PHE A 67 9.89 22.41 7.24
C PHE A 67 9.61 23.24 5.99
N TRP A 68 8.42 23.85 5.89
CA TRP A 68 8.02 24.62 4.70
C TRP A 68 8.55 26.06 4.70
N CYS A 69 8.90 26.63 5.86
CA CYS A 69 9.34 28.02 5.94
C CYS A 69 10.77 28.28 5.46
N ASP A 70 11.62 27.25 5.31
CA ASP A 70 13.05 27.45 5.08
C ASP A 70 13.47 27.56 3.59
N ASP A 71 12.61 27.18 2.62
CA ASP A 71 13.07 26.97 1.23
C ASP A 71 12.19 27.48 0.08
N VAL A 72 11.14 28.30 0.34
CA VAL A 72 10.20 28.74 -0.72
C VAL A 72 10.22 30.25 -1.04
N TYR A 73 10.95 31.07 -0.27
CA TYR A 73 11.03 32.52 -0.51
C TYR A 73 12.43 33.12 -0.32
N ARG A 74 13.47 32.46 -0.83
CA ARG A 74 14.80 33.07 -0.99
C ARG A 74 15.31 32.99 -2.42
#